data_AF-A0A8X6PPR0-F1
#
_entry.id   AF-A0A8X6PPR0-F1
#
_cell.length_a   1.000
_cell.length_b   1.000
_cell.length_c   1.000
_cell.angle_alpha   90.00
_cell.angle_beta   90.00
_cell.angle_gamma   90.00
#
_symmetry.space_group_name_H-M   'P 1'
#
loop_
_entity.id
_entity.type
_entity.pdbx_description
1 polymer ?
#
loop_
_entity_poly.entity_id
_entity_poly.type
_entity_poly.pdbx_seq_one_letter_code
_entity_poly.pdbx_strand_id
1 'polypeptide(L)'
;MEASQRSLWSSKSEPKLFTPEEISAMVLTKMKETAEMYLGEKVVDAIFTVPAYFNYSQRQATKDAGKTAGLNVLRIIDEPIAAALAYGLEKNLQGEKNYL
;
A
#
# COMPACT_ATOMS: atom_id res chain seq x y z
N MET A 1 27.70 48.08 -3.74
CA MET A 1 27.26 47.63 -2.39
C MET A 1 26.05 48.46 -2.06
N GLU A 2 24.84 47.99 -1.75
CA GLU A 2 24.24 46.68 -1.52
C GLU A 2 22.75 47.01 -1.44
N ALA A 3 21.89 46.49 -2.32
CA ALA A 3 20.43 46.48 -2.10
C ALA A 3 19.66 45.58 -3.10
N SER A 4 20.29 44.52 -3.63
CA SER A 4 19.65 43.62 -4.62
C SER A 4 19.36 42.23 -4.05
N GLN A 5 18.95 42.12 -2.77
CA GLN A 5 18.66 40.83 -2.15
C GLN A 5 17.51 40.90 -1.14
N ARG A 6 16.26 41.13 -1.58
CA ARG A 6 15.05 40.81 -0.75
C ARG A 6 13.84 40.39 -1.60
N SER A 7 14.02 39.50 -2.58
CA SER A 7 12.88 38.92 -3.31
C SER A 7 13.09 37.44 -3.66
N LEU A 8 13.41 36.60 -2.66
CA LEU A 8 13.56 35.16 -2.85
C LEU A 8 13.01 34.35 -1.66
N TRP A 9 11.81 34.69 -1.17
CA TRP A 9 11.05 33.77 -0.32
C TRP A 9 9.54 33.92 -0.55
N SER A 10 9.10 33.56 -1.75
CA SER A 10 7.69 33.30 -2.01
C SER A 10 7.52 31.94 -2.67
N SER A 11 8.01 30.89 -2.03
CA SER A 11 7.41 29.56 -2.20
C SER A 11 6.25 29.45 -1.22
N LYS A 12 5.15 30.15 -1.52
CA LYS A 12 3.84 29.72 -1.00
C LYS A 12 3.56 28.37 -1.65
N SER A 13 3.95 27.28 -1.00
CA SER A 13 3.43 25.97 -1.35
C SER A 13 1.94 26.00 -1.04
N GLU A 14 1.11 26.00 -2.07
CA GLU A 14 -0.33 25.81 -1.87
C GLU A 14 -0.56 24.47 -1.16
N PRO A 15 -1.47 24.41 -0.18
CA PRO A 15 -1.78 23.16 0.49
C PRO A 15 -2.39 22.20 -0.54
N LYS A 16 -1.65 21.14 -0.86
CA LYS A 16 -2.18 20.03 -1.66
C LYS A 16 -3.04 19.15 -0.75
N LEU A 17 -4.30 19.02 -1.11
CA LEU A 17 -5.20 18.06 -0.48
C LEU A 17 -4.94 16.69 -1.09
N PHE A 18 -4.83 15.69 -0.23
CA PHE A 18 -4.67 14.30 -0.63
C PHE A 18 -5.78 13.46 -0.02
N THR A 19 -6.28 12.50 -0.77
CA THR A 19 -7.16 11.48 -0.22
C THR A 19 -6.35 10.44 0.58
N PRO A 20 -6.96 9.71 1.52
CA PRO A 20 -6.28 8.63 2.23
C PRO A 20 -5.68 7.56 1.30
N GLU A 21 -6.34 7.28 0.18
CA GLU A 21 -5.89 6.34 -0.85
C GLU A 21 -4.66 6.84 -1.57
N GLU A 22 -4.57 8.14 -1.89
CA GLU A 22 -3.39 8.74 -2.52
C GLU A 22 -2.18 8.68 -1.60
N ILE A 23 -2.36 8.97 -0.31
CA ILE A 23 -1.27 8.83 0.68
C ILE A 23 -0.83 7.37 0.78
N SER A 24 -1.79 6.44 0.82
CA SER A 24 -1.50 5.01 0.86
C SER A 24 -0.75 4.55 -0.40
N ALA A 25 -1.12 5.09 -1.57
CA ALA A 25 -0.44 4.81 -2.83
C ALA A 25 1.02 5.28 -2.82
N MET A 26 1.34 6.41 -2.18
CA MET A 26 2.73 6.86 -2.03
C MET A 26 3.56 5.85 -1.20
N VAL A 27 3.00 5.32 -0.11
CA VAL A 27 3.67 4.29 0.70
C VAL A 27 3.89 3.02 -0.14
N LEU A 28 2.86 2.57 -0.85
CA LEU A 28 2.94 1.39 -1.73
C LEU A 28 3.92 1.57 -2.88
N THR A 29 4.02 2.77 -3.43
CA THR A 29 5.01 3.12 -4.46
C THR A 29 6.42 2.96 -3.90
N LYS A 30 6.68 3.43 -2.66
CA LYS A 30 7.98 3.25 -2.02
C LYS A 30 8.31 1.78 -1.73
N MET A 31 7.31 0.99 -1.34
CA MET A 31 7.50 -0.45 -1.11
C MET A 31 7.78 -1.19 -2.42
N LYS A 32 7.08 -0.83 -3.51
CA LYS A 32 7.36 -1.33 -4.86
C LYS A 32 8.80 -1.03 -5.28
N GLU A 33 9.25 0.22 -5.19
CA GLU A 33 10.63 0.60 -5.51
C GLU A 33 11.64 -0.23 -4.71
N THR A 34 11.36 -0.45 -3.42
CA THR A 34 12.24 -1.24 -2.54
C THR A 34 12.33 -2.69 -3.00
N ALA A 35 11.20 -3.30 -3.37
CA ALA A 35 11.17 -4.66 -3.91
C ALA A 35 11.86 -4.75 -5.28
N GLU A 36 11.63 -3.79 -6.17
CA GLU A 36 12.27 -3.72 -7.49
C GLU A 36 13.80 -3.57 -7.37
N MET A 37 14.29 -2.73 -6.46
CA MET A 37 15.73 -2.61 -6.18
C MET A 37 16.34 -3.91 -5.66
N TYR A 38 15.60 -4.65 -4.82
CA TYR A 38 16.07 -5.91 -4.27
C TYR A 38 16.11 -7.04 -5.32
N LEU A 39 15.09 -7.10 -6.18
CA LEU A 39 14.96 -8.16 -7.20
C LEU A 39 15.70 -7.85 -8.51
N GLY A 40 15.94 -6.57 -8.82
CA GLY A 40 16.54 -6.13 -10.08
C GLY A 40 15.58 -6.15 -11.28
N GLU A 41 14.28 -6.36 -11.05
CA GLU A 41 13.23 -6.41 -12.06
C GLU A 41 11.98 -5.64 -11.62
N LYS A 42 11.05 -5.42 -12.55
CA LYS A 42 9.80 -4.71 -12.26
C LYS A 42 8.82 -5.58 -11.48
N VAL A 43 8.22 -5.00 -10.44
CA VAL A 43 7.18 -5.65 -9.65
C VAL A 43 5.82 -5.14 -10.13
N VAL A 44 5.01 -6.06 -10.66
CA VAL A 44 3.71 -5.74 -11.25
C VAL A 44 2.56 -6.28 -10.41
N ASP A 45 2.67 -7.53 -9.98
CA ASP A 45 1.59 -8.22 -9.26
C ASP A 45 1.84 -8.26 -7.76
N ALA A 46 0.77 -8.05 -6.97
CA ALA A 46 0.86 -8.09 -5.51
C ALA A 46 -0.42 -8.60 -4.84
N ILE A 47 -0.26 -9.19 -3.66
CA ILE A 47 -1.33 -9.53 -2.71
C ILE A 47 -1.20 -8.59 -1.52
N PHE A 48 -2.30 -7.96 -1.11
CA PHE A 48 -2.32 -7.02 0.01
C PHE A 48 -3.04 -7.63 1.20
N THR A 49 -2.59 -7.28 2.40
CA THR A 49 -3.27 -7.61 3.65
C THR A 49 -4.09 -6.42 4.15
N VAL A 50 -5.20 -6.70 4.82
CA VAL A 50 -6.01 -5.70 5.53
C VAL A 50 -6.47 -6.24 6.88
N PRO A 51 -6.80 -5.38 7.86
CA PRO A 51 -7.41 -5.83 9.10
C PRO A 51 -8.72 -6.58 8.84
N ALA A 52 -8.98 -7.66 9.58
CA ALA A 52 -10.17 -8.51 9.36
C ALA A 52 -11.50 -7.74 9.48
N TYR A 53 -11.53 -6.66 10.27
CA TYR A 53 -12.71 -5.82 10.46
C TYR A 53 -12.91 -4.76 9.36
N PHE A 54 -12.03 -4.69 8.34
CA PHE A 54 -12.24 -3.78 7.21
C PHE A 54 -13.50 -4.14 6.43
N ASN A 55 -14.36 -3.15 6.24
CA ASN A 55 -15.55 -3.29 5.42
C ASN A 55 -15.21 -3.26 3.92
N TYR A 56 -16.21 -3.53 3.07
CA TYR A 56 -16.03 -3.58 1.62
C TYR A 56 -15.45 -2.27 1.04
N SER A 57 -15.90 -1.11 1.52
CA SER A 57 -15.43 0.19 1.02
C SER A 57 -13.96 0.43 1.36
N GLN A 58 -13.52 0.10 2.58
CA GLN A 58 -12.12 0.23 2.99
C GLN A 58 -11.21 -0.76 2.24
N ARG A 59 -11.69 -1.98 1.99
CA ARG A 59 -10.99 -2.95 1.13
C ARG A 59 -10.84 -2.43 -0.29
N GLN A 60 -11.90 -1.84 -0.84
CA GLN A 60 -11.87 -1.26 -2.18
C GLN A 60 -10.91 -0.06 -2.25
N ALA A 61 -10.94 0.84 -1.26
CA ALA A 61 -10.01 1.96 -1.14
C ALA A 61 -8.55 1.50 -1.09
N THR A 62 -8.26 0.43 -0.34
CA THR A 62 -6.92 -0.19 -0.29
C THR A 62 -6.51 -0.78 -1.65
N LYS A 63 -7.45 -1.42 -2.36
CA LYS A 63 -7.22 -1.92 -3.72
C LYS A 63 -6.90 -0.80 -4.69
N ASP A 64 -7.64 0.31 -4.60
CA ASP A 64 -7.48 1.45 -5.49
C ASP A 64 -6.17 2.19 -5.21
N ALA A 65 -5.73 2.28 -3.95
CA ALA A 65 -4.38 2.74 -3.62
C ALA A 65 -3.29 1.89 -4.30
N GLY A 66 -3.45 0.56 -4.33
CA GLY A 66 -2.56 -0.35 -5.06
C GLY A 66 -2.51 -0.08 -6.56
N LYS A 67 -3.67 0.14 -7.19
CA LYS A 67 -3.73 0.51 -8.61
C LYS A 67 -3.06 1.84 -8.89
N THR A 68 -3.26 2.85 -8.03
CA THR A 68 -2.62 4.16 -8.15
C THR A 68 -1.10 4.06 -8.01
N ALA A 69 -0.59 3.12 -7.21
CA ALA A 69 0.83 2.79 -7.12
C ALA A 69 1.38 1.97 -8.31
N GLY A 70 0.54 1.64 -9.30
CA GLY A 70 0.92 0.86 -10.48
C GLY A 70 1.17 -0.62 -10.16
N LEU A 71 0.41 -1.17 -9.21
CA LEU A 71 0.40 -2.60 -8.87
C LEU A 71 -0.93 -3.22 -9.28
N ASN A 72 -0.87 -4.42 -9.85
CA ASN A 72 -2.02 -5.28 -10.05
C ASN A 72 -2.32 -6.05 -8.77
N VAL A 73 -3.42 -5.68 -8.11
CA VAL A 73 -3.83 -6.28 -6.84
C VAL A 73 -4.59 -7.58 -7.13
N LEU A 74 -3.88 -8.71 -7.04
CA LEU A 74 -4.39 -10.05 -7.29
C LEU A 74 -5.47 -10.45 -6.27
N ARG A 75 -5.21 -10.17 -5.00
CA ARG A 75 -6.12 -10.49 -3.90
C ARG A 75 -5.86 -9.55 -2.72
N ILE A 76 -6.93 -9.23 -2.00
CA ILE A 76 -6.86 -8.69 -0.65
C ILE A 76 -7.22 -9.83 0.29
N ILE A 77 -6.34 -10.14 1.23
CA ILE A 77 -6.54 -11.15 2.27
C ILE A 77 -6.55 -10.51 3.64
N ASP A 78 -7.14 -11.21 4.60
CA ASP A 78 -7.12 -10.74 5.98
C ASP A 78 -5.72 -10.94 6.56
N GLU A 79 -5.20 -9.92 7.22
CA GLU A 79 -3.92 -9.95 7.93
C GLU A 79 -3.77 -11.15 8.88
N PRO A 80 -4.76 -11.51 9.74
CA PRO A 80 -4.63 -12.70 10.57
C PRO A 80 -4.50 -14.00 9.77
N ILE A 81 -5.11 -14.08 8.59
CA ILE A 81 -4.96 -15.25 7.70
C ILE A 81 -3.56 -15.25 7.08
N ALA A 82 -3.06 -14.10 6.64
CA ALA A 82 -1.70 -13.97 6.12
C ALA A 82 -0.64 -14.37 7.17
N ALA A 83 -0.82 -13.93 8.42
CA ALA A 83 0.02 -14.34 9.53
C ALA A 83 -0.06 -15.86 9.77
N ALA A 84 -1.27 -16.42 9.83
CA ALA A 84 -1.49 -17.86 9.95
C ALA A 84 -0.78 -18.67 8.84
N LEU A 85 -0.84 -18.20 7.59
CA LEU A 85 -0.14 -18.81 6.47
C LEU A 85 1.39 -18.73 6.65
N ALA A 86 1.92 -17.58 7.03
CA ALA A 86 3.35 -17.38 7.24
C ALA A 86 3.94 -18.28 8.35
N TYR A 87 3.17 -18.55 9.41
CA TYR A 87 3.58 -19.45 10.51
C TYR A 87 3.37 -20.94 10.22
N GLY A 88 2.91 -21.33 9.02
CA GLY A 88 2.92 -22.73 8.57
C GLY A 88 1.63 -23.50 8.80
N LEU A 89 0.45 -22.86 8.73
CA LEU A 89 -0.84 -23.57 8.70
C LEU A 89 -1.14 -24.29 7.36
N GLU A 90 -0.17 -24.38 6.44
CA GLU A 90 -0.32 -25.06 5.15
C GLU A 90 -0.31 -26.61 5.22
N LYS A 91 -0.07 -27.22 6.40
CA LYS A 91 -0.12 -28.70 6.55
C LYS A 91 -1.45 -29.28 7.04
N ASN A 92 -2.48 -28.47 7.33
CA ASN A 92 -3.74 -28.98 7.92
C ASN A 92 -5.05 -28.49 7.26
N LEU A 93 -5.01 -27.81 6.12
CA LEU A 93 -6.22 -27.30 5.43
C LEU A 93 -7.00 -28.38 4.63
N GLN A 94 -6.71 -29.67 4.85
CA GLN A 94 -7.54 -30.79 4.38
C GLN A 94 -8.64 -31.24 5.37
N GLY A 95 -8.87 -30.49 6.45
CA GLY A 95 -10.00 -30.73 7.35
C GLY A 95 -10.78 -29.45 7.59
N GLU A 96 -12.05 -29.44 7.18
CA GLU A 96 -13.01 -28.39 7.53
C GLU A 96 -12.89 -27.99 8.99
N LYS A 97 -12.66 -26.70 9.25
CA LYS A 97 -12.89 -26.12 10.57
C LYS A 97 -13.64 -24.80 10.40
N ASN A 98 -14.96 -24.89 10.56
CA ASN A 98 -15.84 -23.76 10.78
C ASN A 98 -15.43 -23.07 12.08
N TYR A 99 -15.08 -21.78 12.00
CA TYR A 99 -15.08 -20.90 13.16
C TYR A 99 -16.36 -20.08 13.11
N LEU A 100 -17.26 -20.40 14.05
CA LEU A 100 -18.49 -19.65 14.36
C LEU A 100 -18.16 -18.29 14.99
#